data_AF-A0A369UL22-F1
#
_entry.id   AF-A0A369UL22-F1
#
_cell.length_a   1.000
_cell.length_b   1.000
_cell.length_c   1.000
_cell.angle_alpha   90.00
_cell.angle_beta   90.00
_cell.angle_gamma   90.00
#
_symmetry.space_group_name_H-M   'P 1'
#
loop_
_entity.id
_entity.type
_entity.pdbx_description
1 polymer ?
#
loop_
_entity_poly.entity_id
_entity_poly.type
_entity_poly.pdbx_seq_one_letter_code
_entity_poly.pdbx_strand_id
1 'polypeptide(L)'
;MSQRIVDFIAQLQPLYTYQHADGYECALSLIDGSLIMPLDESHAEQEEGWVAVFWQGDSRRRSEVPGVHLASQAVLRYVELRGIGHEPVELGIERVRLAERFRHSTGMSLYLEPALV
;
A
#
# COMPACT_ATOMS: atom_id res chain seq x y z
N MET A 1 -10.70 -7.51 -4.79
CA MET A 1 -10.01 -7.10 -3.54
C MET A 1 -8.81 -6.20 -3.84
N SER A 2 -7.90 -6.65 -4.69
CA SER A 2 -6.59 -6.06 -4.97
C SER A 2 -6.62 -4.60 -5.41
N GLN A 3 -7.60 -4.20 -6.23
CA GLN A 3 -7.78 -2.80 -6.63
C GLN A 3 -7.92 -1.87 -5.42
N ARG A 4 -8.69 -2.27 -4.39
CA ARG A 4 -8.89 -1.43 -3.20
C ARG A 4 -7.61 -1.26 -2.38
N ILE A 5 -6.75 -2.27 -2.36
CA ILE A 5 -5.42 -2.17 -1.73
C ILE A 5 -4.57 -1.16 -2.51
N VAL A 6 -4.53 -1.30 -3.83
CA VAL A 6 -3.76 -0.41 -4.70
C VAL A 6 -4.24 1.03 -4.59
N ASP A 7 -5.56 1.26 -4.62
CA ASP A 7 -6.17 2.57 -4.42
C ASP A 7 -5.77 3.18 -3.06
N PHE A 8 -5.80 2.37 -1.99
CA PHE A 8 -5.39 2.82 -0.68
C PHE A 8 -3.92 3.26 -0.67
N ILE A 9 -3.02 2.50 -1.31
CA ILE A 9 -1.60 2.82 -1.40
C ILE A 9 -1.40 4.09 -2.24
N ALA A 10 -2.05 4.21 -3.39
CA ALA A 10 -1.94 5.37 -4.29
C ALA A 10 -2.34 6.70 -3.64
N GLN A 11 -3.20 6.66 -2.60
CA GLN A 11 -3.61 7.83 -1.83
C GLN A 11 -2.58 8.30 -0.78
N LEU A 12 -1.49 7.56 -0.55
CA LEU A 12 -0.45 7.90 0.44
C LEU A 12 0.54 8.94 -0.10
N GLN A 13 0.05 10.12 -0.47
CA GLN A 13 0.86 11.23 -0.99
C GLN A 13 1.69 11.93 0.09
N PRO A 14 2.98 12.24 -0.16
CA PRO A 14 3.64 12.26 -1.47
C PRO A 14 4.49 11.02 -1.75
N LEU A 15 4.32 9.90 -1.03
CA LEU A 15 5.10 8.69 -1.30
C LEU A 15 4.60 7.94 -2.54
N TYR A 16 3.29 7.96 -2.73
CA TYR A 16 2.63 7.27 -3.84
C TYR A 16 1.66 8.21 -4.53
N THR A 17 1.36 7.90 -5.79
CA THR A 17 0.34 8.57 -6.59
C THR A 17 -0.36 7.58 -7.50
N TYR A 18 -1.51 7.97 -8.03
CA TYR A 18 -2.18 7.22 -9.08
C TYR A 18 -1.41 7.28 -10.40
N GLN A 19 -1.34 6.14 -11.09
CA GLN A 19 -0.87 6.02 -12.46
C GLN A 19 -1.72 5.00 -13.21
N HIS A 20 -2.20 5.35 -14.40
CA HIS A 20 -2.94 4.41 -15.24
C HIS A 20 -1.98 3.53 -16.05
N ALA A 21 -2.12 2.21 -15.98
CA ALA A 21 -1.34 1.25 -16.75
C ALA A 21 -2.15 -0.03 -17.04
N ASP A 22 -2.07 -0.53 -18.27
CA ASP A 22 -2.76 -1.73 -18.75
C ASP A 22 -4.26 -1.79 -18.39
N GLY A 23 -4.94 -0.64 -18.39
CA GLY A 23 -6.37 -0.54 -18.08
C GLY A 23 -6.71 -0.47 -16.59
N TYR A 24 -5.70 -0.47 -15.70
CA TYR A 24 -5.86 -0.39 -14.26
C TYR A 24 -5.37 0.94 -13.69
N GLU A 25 -6.05 1.43 -12.65
CA GLU A 25 -5.50 2.45 -11.76
C GLU A 25 -4.48 1.79 -10.82
N CYS A 26 -3.24 2.24 -10.90
CA CYS A 26 -2.10 1.65 -10.21
C CYS A 26 -1.51 2.63 -9.20
N ALA A 27 -0.73 2.12 -8.24
CA ALA A 27 0.03 2.94 -7.31
C ALA A 27 1.48 3.05 -7.77
N LEU A 28 1.89 4.25 -8.19
CA LEU A 28 3.27 4.58 -8.51
C LEU A 28 4.00 5.06 -7.25
N SER A 29 5.09 4.39 -6.89
CA SER A 29 6.03 4.84 -5.86
C SER A 29 6.85 6.01 -6.38
N LEU A 30 6.85 7.13 -5.68
CA LEU A 30 7.70 8.29 -5.99
C LEU A 30 9.11 8.18 -5.38
N ILE A 31 9.39 7.13 -4.60
CA ILE A 31 10.71 6.86 -4.03
C ILE A 31 11.64 6.21 -5.07
N ASP A 32 11.14 5.17 -5.73
CA ASP A 32 11.94 4.30 -6.61
C ASP A 32 11.28 4.05 -7.97
N GLY A 33 10.11 4.65 -8.21
CA GLY A 33 9.32 4.52 -9.43
C GLY A 33 8.62 3.16 -9.60
N SER A 34 8.70 2.25 -8.63
CA SER A 34 8.00 0.95 -8.73
C SER A 34 6.49 1.14 -8.92
N LEU A 35 5.89 0.30 -9.76
CA LEU A 35 4.46 0.34 -10.05
C LEU A 35 3.78 -0.86 -9.42
N ILE A 36 2.80 -0.60 -8.56
CA ILE A 36 2.00 -1.63 -7.90
C ILE A 36 0.66 -1.72 -8.62
N MET A 37 0.40 -2.87 -9.20
CA MET A 37 -0.80 -3.16 -9.98
C MET A 37 -1.68 -4.19 -9.27
N PRO A 38 -3.00 -4.07 -9.36
CA PRO A 38 -3.90 -5.10 -8.85
C PRO A 38 -3.75 -6.38 -9.69
N LEU A 39 -3.81 -7.54 -9.04
CA LEU A 39 -4.00 -8.80 -9.74
C LEU A 39 -5.49 -9.12 -9.86
N ASP A 40 -5.86 -9.69 -11.00
CA ASP A 40 -7.19 -10.24 -11.19
C ASP A 40 -7.27 -11.61 -10.51
N GLU A 41 -8.00 -11.66 -9.40
CA GLU A 41 -8.26 -12.86 -8.61
C GLU A 41 -9.69 -13.40 -8.86
N SER A 42 -10.40 -12.98 -9.91
CA SER A 42 -11.80 -13.37 -10.16
C SER A 42 -12.02 -14.88 -10.30
N HIS A 43 -10.95 -15.63 -10.58
CA HIS A 43 -10.96 -17.08 -10.72
C HIS A 43 -10.47 -17.83 -9.47
N ALA A 44 -10.00 -17.12 -8.44
CA ALA A 44 -9.56 -17.73 -7.20
C ALA A 44 -10.77 -18.20 -6.36
N GLU A 45 -10.59 -19.28 -5.59
CA GLU A 45 -11.60 -19.75 -4.63
C GLU A 45 -11.89 -18.68 -3.55
N GLN A 46 -10.87 -17.88 -3.21
CA GLN A 46 -10.96 -16.75 -2.32
C GLN A 46 -10.01 -15.64 -2.80
N GLU A 47 -10.51 -14.40 -2.86
CA GLU A 47 -9.65 -13.24 -3.12
C GLU A 47 -8.82 -12.93 -1.86
N GLU A 48 -7.51 -13.08 -1.95
CA GLU A 48 -6.58 -12.81 -0.84
C GLU A 48 -5.93 -11.42 -0.95
N GLY A 49 -6.14 -10.72 -2.07
CA GLY A 49 -5.63 -9.36 -2.27
C GLY A 49 -4.18 -9.33 -2.72
N TRP A 50 -3.80 -10.23 -3.63
CA TRP A 50 -2.48 -10.23 -4.24
C TRP A 50 -2.31 -9.07 -5.20
N VAL A 51 -1.09 -8.55 -5.28
CA VAL A 51 -0.72 -7.45 -6.19
C VAL A 51 0.57 -7.79 -6.92
N ALA A 52 0.72 -7.24 -8.13
CA ALA A 52 1.96 -7.29 -8.88
C ALA A 52 2.78 -6.03 -8.64
N VAL A 53 4.07 -6.19 -8.38
CA VAL A 53 5.05 -5.09 -8.31
C VAL A 53 5.94 -5.17 -9.53
N PHE A 54 5.93 -4.10 -10.34
CA PHE A 54 6.85 -3.90 -11.44
C PHE A 54 7.99 -3.02 -10.96
N TRP A 55 9.20 -3.59 -10.97
CA TRP A 55 10.38 -2.93 -10.43
C TRP A 55 11.03 -2.06 -11.52
N GLN A 56 11.35 -0.81 -11.19
CA GLN A 56 12.02 0.08 -12.15
C GLN A 56 13.39 -0.42 -12.56
N GLY A 57 13.78 -0.07 -13.78
CA GLY A 57 15.07 -0.42 -14.37
C GLY A 57 15.11 -1.80 -15.04
N ASP A 58 14.07 -2.63 -14.87
CA ASP A 58 13.93 -3.90 -15.60
C ASP A 58 12.46 -4.16 -15.96
N SER A 59 12.12 -4.00 -17.24
CA SER A 59 10.74 -4.16 -17.73
C SER A 59 10.20 -5.59 -17.62
N ARG A 60 11.02 -6.58 -17.27
CA ARG A 60 10.61 -7.98 -17.08
C ARG A 60 10.58 -8.37 -15.61
N ARG A 61 11.11 -7.54 -14.71
CA ARG A 61 11.16 -7.86 -13.30
C ARG A 61 9.83 -7.54 -12.63
N ARG A 62 9.07 -8.59 -12.35
CA ARG A 62 7.80 -8.55 -11.63
C ARG A 62 7.85 -9.49 -10.42
N SER A 63 7.15 -9.11 -9.36
CA SER A 63 6.87 -9.99 -8.21
C SER A 63 5.40 -9.93 -7.86
N GLU A 64 4.81 -11.08 -7.55
CA GLU A 64 3.46 -11.15 -7.00
C GLU A 64 3.57 -11.36 -5.50
N VAL A 65 2.91 -10.50 -4.72
CA VAL A 65 3.00 -10.51 -3.26
C VAL A 65 1.64 -10.22 -2.64
N PRO A 66 1.41 -10.65 -1.39
CA PRO A 66 0.23 -10.22 -0.64
C PRO A 66 0.21 -8.69 -0.51
N GLY A 67 -0.85 -8.05 -1.02
CA GLY A 67 -0.95 -6.59 -1.05
C GLY A 67 -0.96 -5.96 0.35
N VAL A 68 -1.47 -6.69 1.35
CA VAL A 68 -1.44 -6.28 2.76
C VAL A 68 -0.02 -6.05 3.29
N HIS A 69 0.98 -6.80 2.81
CA HIS A 69 2.37 -6.60 3.22
C HIS A 69 2.92 -5.27 2.67
N LEU A 70 2.65 -4.97 1.41
CA LEU A 70 3.03 -3.68 0.82
C LEU A 70 2.29 -2.51 1.45
N ALA A 71 0.98 -2.65 1.69
CA ALA A 71 0.20 -1.61 2.35
C ALA A 71 0.72 -1.31 3.76
N SER A 72 1.13 -2.34 4.51
CA SER A 72 1.71 -2.18 5.85
C SER A 72 3.02 -1.37 5.79
N GLN A 73 3.91 -1.72 4.87
CA GLN A 73 5.16 -0.99 4.65
C GLN A 73 4.93 0.45 4.16
N ALA A 74 3.97 0.65 3.27
CA ALA A 74 3.61 1.96 2.74
C ALA A 74 3.08 2.89 3.83
N VAL A 75 2.23 2.38 4.73
CA VAL A 75 1.70 3.13 5.88
C VAL A 75 2.80 3.54 6.85
N LEU A 76 3.71 2.62 7.18
CA LEU A 76 4.84 2.94 8.08
C LEU A 76 5.70 4.07 7.52
N ARG A 77 6.13 3.94 6.25
CA ARG A 77 6.93 4.99 5.58
C ARG A 77 6.17 6.31 5.47
N TYR A 78 4.87 6.26 5.18
CA TYR A 78 4.05 7.45 5.06
C TYR A 78 3.96 8.21 6.39
N VAL A 79 3.73 7.48 7.50
CA VAL A 79 3.67 8.10 8.83
C VAL A 79 5.02 8.66 9.24
N GLU A 80 6.13 7.96 8.97
CA GLU A 80 7.47 8.47 9.23
C GLU A 80 7.73 9.78 8.48
N LEU A 81 7.40 9.84 7.19
CA LEU A 81 7.55 11.05 6.39
C LEU A 81 6.70 12.21 6.93
N ARG A 82 5.44 11.93 7.29
CA ARG A 82 4.52 12.94 7.86
C ARG A 82 4.86 13.33 9.29
N GLY A 83 5.61 12.48 10.00
CA GLY A 83 5.96 12.65 11.39
C GLY A 83 7.15 13.59 11.64
N ILE A 84 7.80 14.10 10.60
CA ILE A 84 8.90 15.07 10.74
C ILE A 84 8.37 16.32 11.45
N GLY A 85 8.88 16.58 12.66
CA GLY A 85 8.47 17.71 13.50
C GLY A 85 7.23 17.46 14.37
N HIS A 86 6.73 16.22 14.43
CA HIS A 86 5.59 15.80 15.25
C HIS A 86 6.01 14.93 16.44
N GLU A 87 5.18 14.92 17.47
CA GLU A 87 5.41 14.10 18.67
C GLU A 87 5.10 12.61 18.38
N PRO A 88 5.81 11.64 19.01
CA PRO A 88 5.59 10.22 18.76
C PRO A 88 4.15 9.73 18.92
N VAL A 89 3.39 10.35 19.84
CA VAL A 89 1.98 10.06 20.06
C VAL A 89 1.11 10.38 18.83
N GLU A 90 1.43 11.46 18.11
CA GLU A 90 0.70 11.87 16.91
C GLU A 90 0.91 10.85 15.77
N LEU A 91 2.14 10.33 15.65
CA LEU A 91 2.45 9.24 14.71
C LEU A 91 1.72 7.95 15.07
N GLY A 92 1.51 7.67 16.36
CA GLY A 92 0.72 6.54 16.82
C GLY A 92 -0.75 6.67 16.40
N ILE A 93 -1.35 7.85 16.60
CA ILE A 93 -2.73 8.14 16.21
C ILE A 93 -2.92 8.01 14.69
N GLU A 94 -2.01 8.57 13.90
CA GLU A 94 -2.11 8.49 12.44
C GLU A 94 -1.96 7.05 11.92
N ARG A 95 -1.08 6.23 12.54
CA ARG A 95 -0.98 4.78 12.23
C ARG A 95 -2.30 4.06 12.47
N VAL A 96 -2.94 4.29 13.61
CA VAL A 96 -4.25 3.68 13.93
C VAL A 96 -5.31 4.12 12.93
N ARG A 97 -5.38 5.43 12.64
CA ARG A 97 -6.34 5.98 11.68
C ARG A 97 -6.18 5.37 10.28
N LEU A 98 -4.95 5.21 9.80
CA LEU A 98 -4.67 4.59 8.50
C LEU A 98 -5.00 3.10 8.49
N ALA A 99 -4.74 2.39 9.58
CA ALA A 99 -5.12 0.99 9.71
C ALA A 99 -6.65 0.79 9.71
N GLU A 100 -7.39 1.66 10.38
CA GLU A 100 -8.86 1.64 10.35
C GLU A 100 -9.41 1.94 8.96
N ARG A 101 -8.84 2.95 8.27
CA ARG A 101 -9.22 3.27 6.89
C ARG A 101 -8.93 2.10 5.96
N PHE A 102 -7.76 1.46 6.08
CA PHE A 102 -7.43 0.27 5.30
C PHE A 102 -8.46 -0.83 5.53
N ARG A 103 -8.71 -1.18 6.79
CA ARG A 103 -9.69 -2.21 7.17
C ARG A 103 -11.10 -1.90 6.67
N HIS A 104 -11.53 -0.65 6.74
CA HIS A 104 -12.83 -0.24 6.20
C HIS A 104 -12.88 -0.42 4.66
N SER A 105 -11.82 -0.05 3.95
CA SER A 105 -11.78 -0.14 2.49
C SER A 105 -11.60 -1.56 1.94
N THR A 106 -10.84 -2.41 2.64
CA THR A 106 -10.43 -3.73 2.13
C THR A 106 -10.99 -4.90 2.93
N GLY A 107 -11.46 -4.69 4.16
CA GLY A 107 -11.82 -5.77 5.09
C GLY A 107 -10.62 -6.48 5.72
N MET A 108 -9.38 -6.10 5.38
CA MET A 108 -8.15 -6.71 5.89
C MET A 108 -7.48 -5.86 6.98
N SER A 109 -6.61 -6.48 7.77
CA SER A 109 -5.83 -5.80 8.80
C SER A 109 -4.37 -5.65 8.36
N LEU A 110 -3.79 -4.48 8.59
CA LEU A 110 -2.35 -4.25 8.38
C LEU A 110 -1.52 -4.99 9.43
N TYR A 111 -0.29 -5.35 9.05
CA TYR A 111 0.73 -5.86 9.97
C TYR A 111 1.50 -4.68 10.56
N LEU A 112 0.94 -4.10 11.62
CA LEU A 112 1.58 -3.04 12.39
C LEU A 112 1.90 -3.57 13.79
N GLU A 113 3.17 -3.56 14.19
CA GLU A 113 3.51 -3.83 15.58
C GLU A 113 3.09 -2.65 16.46
N PRO A 114 2.57 -2.89 17.68
CA PRO A 114 2.35 -1.82 18.64
C PRO A 114 3.68 -1.12 18.92
N ALA A 115 3.69 0.22 18.92
CA ALA A 115 4.84 0.93 19.44
C ALA A 115 5.03 0.52 20.91
N LEU A 116 6.23 0.04 21.27
CA LEU A 116 6.60 -0.13 22.68
C LEU A 116 6.46 1.24 23.35
N VAL A 117 5.52 1.33 24.29
CA VAL A 117 5.26 2.50 25.13
C VAL A 117 6.30 2.57 26.25
#